data_AF-A0A964L7K9-F1
#
_entry.id   AF-A0A964L7K9-F1
#
_cell.length_a   1.000
_cell.length_b   1.000
_cell.length_c   1.000
_cell.angle_alpha   90.00
_cell.angle_beta   90.00
_cell.angle_gamma   90.00
#
_symmetry.space_group_name_H-M   'P 1'
#
loop_
_entity.id
_entity.type
_entity.pdbx_description
1 polymer ?
#
loop_
_entity_poly.entity_id
_entity_poly.type
_entity_poly.pdbx_seq_one_letter_code
_entity_poly.pdbx_strand_id
1 'polypeptide(L)'
;MPHAAFDRSRLQIKPLAERQHDLDLSALLPLDAPLPAFAHAALPILGQRLVEAKNRGAARIALMGAHVLRAGVSRYLIDMMERGDLTHLAMNGAGPIHDWEFALIGATTESVARYIQTGEFGLWQETGRMNDAIVQGEKAGLGLGEAIGRTILDGPFPHKNVSILAAAARLGVPVTVHVGVGYDIIHEHPNCDGAALGQTSYQDFLIFTQSVTNLEGGVLLSLGSAVMGPEVYLKALAMARNVAHQEGKQIRKFTTGVFDLIAIEDDHRQQAPKNDPRYYYRPWKTILVRTVADGGESFYVQGDHRVTVPHLHAAVRKAETT
;
A
#
# COMPACT_ATOMS: atom_id res chain seq x y z
N MET A 1 3.50 -23.77 27.67
CA MET A 1 2.64 -22.60 27.37
C MET A 1 1.76 -22.34 28.58
N PRO A 2 1.95 -21.24 29.34
CA PRO A 2 1.22 -21.00 30.60
C PRO A 2 -0.24 -20.55 30.40
N HIS A 3 -0.62 -20.14 29.18
CA HIS A 3 -1.98 -19.72 28.83
C HIS A 3 -2.52 -20.58 27.69
N ALA A 4 -3.83 -20.83 27.70
CA ALA A 4 -4.51 -21.53 26.62
C ALA A 4 -4.52 -20.65 25.35
N ALA A 5 -4.09 -21.20 24.22
CA ALA A 5 -4.22 -20.58 22.92
C ALA A 5 -5.48 -21.08 22.21
N PHE A 6 -6.05 -20.26 21.32
CA PHE A 6 -7.15 -20.68 20.47
C PHE A 6 -6.67 -21.78 19.50
N ASP A 7 -7.41 -22.89 19.45
CA ASP A 7 -7.11 -23.99 18.54
C ASP A 7 -7.73 -23.74 17.15
N ARG A 8 -6.90 -23.25 16.24
CA ARG A 8 -7.31 -22.91 14.86
C ARG A 8 -7.75 -24.12 14.05
N SER A 9 -7.34 -25.35 14.38
CA SER A 9 -7.78 -26.54 13.61
C SER A 9 -9.27 -26.83 13.75
N ARG A 10 -9.96 -26.15 14.67
CA ARG A 10 -11.42 -26.22 14.86
C ARG A 10 -12.20 -25.31 13.92
N LEU A 11 -11.54 -24.40 13.20
CA LEU A 11 -12.18 -23.49 12.26
C LEU A 11 -12.69 -24.24 11.03
N GLN A 12 -13.90 -23.88 10.58
CA GLN A 12 -14.45 -24.39 9.33
C GLN A 12 -14.08 -23.42 8.20
N ILE A 13 -13.14 -23.84 7.35
CA ILE A 13 -12.68 -23.04 6.21
C ILE A 13 -13.49 -23.44 4.97
N LYS A 14 -14.23 -22.50 4.39
CA LYS A 14 -15.17 -22.75 3.28
C LYS A 14 -14.57 -22.43 1.91
N PRO A 15 -15.03 -23.07 0.83
CA PRO A 15 -14.67 -22.67 -0.53
C PRO A 15 -15.00 -21.19 -0.77
N LEU A 16 -14.07 -20.44 -1.37
CA LEU A 16 -14.26 -19.02 -1.67
C LEU A 16 -15.44 -18.78 -2.61
N ALA A 17 -15.78 -19.76 -3.46
CA ALA A 17 -16.94 -19.72 -4.35
C ALA A 17 -18.30 -19.69 -3.62
N GLU A 18 -18.35 -20.04 -2.33
CA GLU A 18 -19.56 -19.92 -1.50
C GLU A 18 -19.73 -18.49 -0.93
N ARG A 19 -18.72 -17.63 -1.06
CA ARG A 19 -18.76 -16.24 -0.58
C ARG A 19 -19.54 -15.36 -1.54
N GLN A 20 -20.41 -14.50 -1.00
CA GLN A 20 -20.94 -13.38 -1.76
C GLN A 20 -19.88 -12.27 -1.83
N HIS A 21 -19.50 -11.91 -3.04
CA HIS A 21 -18.54 -10.84 -3.31
C HIS A 21 -19.25 -9.51 -3.55
N ASP A 22 -18.75 -8.44 -2.93
CA ASP A 22 -19.31 -7.09 -3.09
C ASP A 22 -18.67 -6.32 -4.27
N LEU A 23 -17.51 -6.77 -4.76
CA LEU A 23 -16.80 -6.15 -5.88
C LEU A 23 -16.32 -7.20 -6.88
N ASP A 24 -16.39 -6.84 -8.17
CA ASP A 24 -15.86 -7.62 -9.29
C ASP A 24 -15.03 -6.75 -10.24
N LEU A 25 -14.55 -7.34 -11.34
CA LEU A 25 -13.72 -6.65 -12.33
C LEU A 25 -14.37 -5.41 -12.96
N SER A 26 -15.70 -5.29 -12.94
CA SER A 26 -16.40 -4.10 -13.46
C SER A 26 -16.13 -2.85 -12.63
N ALA A 27 -15.67 -3.00 -11.38
CA ALA A 27 -15.25 -1.88 -10.54
C ALA A 27 -13.93 -1.25 -11.03
N LEU A 28 -13.10 -1.98 -11.78
CA LEU A 28 -11.79 -1.49 -12.23
C LEU A 28 -11.93 -0.44 -13.33
N LEU A 29 -11.32 0.72 -13.12
CA LEU A 29 -11.32 1.82 -14.08
C LEU A 29 -10.36 1.52 -15.23
N PRO A 30 -10.80 1.66 -16.50
CA PRO A 30 -9.90 1.58 -17.63
C PRO A 30 -9.05 2.86 -17.74
N LEU A 31 -7.82 2.75 -18.25
CA LEU A 31 -6.86 3.87 -18.29
C LEU A 31 -7.31 5.02 -19.20
N ASP A 32 -8.10 4.72 -20.23
CA ASP A 32 -8.68 5.64 -21.20
C ASP A 32 -10.05 6.18 -20.78
N ALA A 33 -10.53 5.85 -19.57
CA ALA A 33 -11.76 6.42 -19.04
C ALA A 33 -11.67 7.96 -18.97
N PRO A 34 -12.75 8.68 -19.32
CA PRO A 34 -12.87 10.09 -19.01
C PRO A 34 -12.71 10.32 -17.50
N LEU A 35 -11.87 11.28 -17.14
CA LEU A 35 -11.68 11.64 -15.74
C LEU A 35 -12.96 12.30 -15.19
N PRO A 36 -13.45 11.89 -14.01
CA PRO A 36 -14.57 12.58 -13.37
C PRO A 36 -14.19 14.03 -13.02
N ALA A 37 -15.15 14.93 -12.93
CA ALA A 37 -14.88 16.33 -12.61
C ALA A 37 -14.22 16.45 -11.22
N PHE A 38 -12.94 16.82 -11.20
CA PHE A 38 -12.17 17.05 -9.98
C PHE A 38 -11.00 17.98 -10.27
N ALA A 39 -10.76 18.93 -9.37
CA ALA A 39 -9.64 19.84 -9.47
C ALA A 39 -9.06 20.07 -8.07
N HIS A 40 -7.74 19.95 -7.96
CA HIS A 40 -7.04 20.20 -6.71
C HIS A 40 -5.68 20.84 -7.01
N ALA A 41 -5.38 21.97 -6.36
CA ALA A 41 -4.20 22.78 -6.65
C ALA A 41 -2.88 22.02 -6.45
N ALA A 42 -2.86 21.02 -5.57
CA ALA A 42 -1.68 20.19 -5.35
C ALA A 42 -1.36 19.20 -6.48
N LEU A 43 -2.34 18.77 -7.30
CA LEU A 43 -2.11 17.69 -8.27
C LEU A 43 -1.09 18.05 -9.35
N PRO A 44 -1.17 19.25 -10.00
CA PRO A 44 -0.14 19.65 -10.96
C PRO A 44 1.26 19.69 -10.34
N ILE A 45 1.37 20.15 -9.08
CA ILE A 45 2.64 20.23 -8.37
C ILE A 45 3.19 18.83 -8.07
N LEU A 46 2.36 17.93 -7.54
CA LEU A 46 2.75 16.54 -7.28
C LEU A 46 3.15 15.81 -8.56
N GLY A 47 2.44 16.05 -9.67
CA GLY A 47 2.81 15.54 -10.99
C GLY A 47 4.20 15.99 -11.42
N GLN A 48 4.48 17.29 -11.30
CA GLN A 48 5.81 17.86 -11.59
C GLN A 48 6.90 17.26 -10.68
N ARG A 49 6.64 17.12 -9.38
CA ARG A 49 7.61 16.55 -8.42
C ARG A 49 7.93 15.08 -8.70
N LEU A 50 6.95 14.30 -9.15
CA LEU A 50 7.20 12.92 -9.58
C LEU A 50 8.11 12.86 -10.81
N VAL A 51 7.88 13.72 -11.81
CA VAL A 51 8.75 13.82 -13.01
C VAL A 51 10.16 14.31 -12.63
N GLU A 52 10.28 15.31 -11.77
CA GLU A 52 11.58 15.81 -11.29
C GLU A 52 12.34 14.72 -10.51
N ALA A 53 11.66 13.99 -9.62
CA ALA A 53 12.26 12.86 -8.89
C ALA A 53 12.69 11.73 -9.83
N LYS A 54 11.91 11.46 -10.89
CA LYS A 54 12.22 10.49 -11.94
C LYS A 54 13.48 10.87 -12.69
N ASN A 55 13.60 12.12 -13.12
CA ASN A 55 14.78 12.63 -13.82
C ASN A 55 16.06 12.60 -12.97
N ARG A 56 15.93 12.65 -11.64
CA ARG A 56 17.05 12.54 -10.69
C ARG A 56 17.42 11.10 -10.33
N GLY A 57 16.57 10.13 -10.67
CA GLY A 57 16.70 8.76 -10.16
C GLY A 57 16.41 8.63 -8.65
N ALA A 58 15.72 9.60 -8.04
CA ALA A 58 15.35 9.57 -6.62
C ALA A 58 14.20 8.58 -6.34
N ALA A 59 13.83 8.33 -5.09
CA ALA A 59 12.71 7.44 -4.78
C ALA A 59 11.36 8.09 -5.11
N ARG A 60 10.41 7.28 -5.61
CA ARG A 60 9.00 7.66 -5.84
C ARG A 60 8.11 6.57 -5.23
N ILE A 61 7.80 6.75 -3.96
CA ILE A 61 7.21 5.72 -3.09
C ILE A 61 5.72 5.99 -2.91
N ALA A 62 4.87 4.97 -3.02
CA ALA A 62 3.48 5.06 -2.60
C ALA A 62 3.17 4.05 -1.48
N LEU A 63 2.75 4.58 -0.33
CA LEU A 63 2.14 3.82 0.76
C LEU A 63 0.63 3.74 0.50
N MET A 64 0.01 2.59 0.70
CA MET A 64 -1.42 2.43 0.44
C MET A 64 -2.13 1.48 1.41
N GLY A 65 -3.43 1.68 1.58
CA GLY A 65 -4.34 0.70 2.17
C GLY A 65 -5.08 -0.11 1.10
N ALA A 66 -5.65 -1.24 1.52
CA ALA A 66 -6.51 -2.11 0.70
C ALA A 66 -7.62 -1.40 -0.09
N HIS A 67 -8.21 -0.35 0.48
CA HIS A 67 -9.31 0.39 -0.14
C HIS A 67 -8.91 1.10 -1.44
N VAL A 68 -7.61 1.36 -1.67
CA VAL A 68 -7.11 1.86 -2.95
C VAL A 68 -7.37 0.84 -4.07
N LEU A 69 -7.16 -0.46 -3.81
CA LEU A 69 -7.50 -1.50 -4.80
C LEU A 69 -9.00 -1.59 -5.03
N ARG A 70 -9.80 -1.48 -3.95
CA ARG A 70 -11.27 -1.46 -4.03
C ARG A 70 -11.82 -0.25 -4.79
N ALA A 71 -11.09 0.87 -4.82
CA ALA A 71 -11.44 2.04 -5.62
C ALA A 71 -11.31 1.81 -7.14
N GLY A 72 -10.73 0.67 -7.55
CA GLY A 72 -10.65 0.25 -8.93
C GLY A 72 -9.49 0.86 -9.71
N VAL A 73 -8.46 1.35 -9.03
CA VAL A 73 -7.35 2.10 -9.66
C VAL A 73 -6.10 1.26 -9.91
N SER A 74 -6.18 -0.08 -9.81
CA SER A 74 -5.03 -0.97 -9.99
C SER A 74 -4.31 -0.75 -11.33
N ARG A 75 -5.05 -0.58 -12.43
CA ARG A 75 -4.48 -0.31 -13.76
C ARG A 75 -3.65 0.96 -13.81
N TYR A 76 -4.07 2.02 -13.11
CA TYR A 76 -3.31 3.27 -13.02
C TYR A 76 -2.00 3.06 -12.24
N LEU A 77 -2.04 2.33 -11.12
CA LEU A 77 -0.83 2.01 -10.36
C LEU A 77 0.14 1.15 -11.18
N ILE A 78 -0.37 0.19 -11.97
CA ILE A 78 0.42 -0.63 -12.88
C ILE A 78 1.09 0.25 -13.94
N ASP A 79 0.34 1.11 -14.64
CA ASP A 79 0.92 1.99 -15.68
C ASP A 79 1.95 2.98 -15.07
N MET A 80 1.70 3.49 -13.86
CA MET A 80 2.69 4.32 -13.15
C MET A 80 3.96 3.54 -12.80
N MET A 81 3.89 2.26 -12.45
CA MET A 81 5.07 1.41 -12.27
C MET A 81 5.78 1.13 -13.60
N GLU A 82 5.04 0.79 -14.65
CA GLU A 82 5.59 0.51 -16.00
C GLU A 82 6.36 1.70 -16.57
N ARG A 83 5.88 2.91 -16.27
CA ARG A 83 6.53 4.16 -16.69
C ARG A 83 7.65 4.60 -15.76
N GLY A 84 7.84 3.94 -14.62
CA GLY A 84 8.82 4.31 -13.61
C GLY A 84 8.43 5.55 -12.80
N ASP A 85 7.16 5.96 -12.84
CA ASP A 85 6.60 7.06 -12.03
C ASP A 85 6.48 6.65 -10.56
N LEU A 86 6.37 5.35 -10.29
CA LEU A 86 6.50 4.75 -8.96
C LEU A 86 7.64 3.73 -8.96
N THR A 87 8.50 3.80 -7.95
CA THR A 87 9.63 2.88 -7.73
C THR A 87 9.41 1.93 -6.58
N HIS A 88 8.35 2.13 -5.80
CA HIS A 88 8.06 1.31 -4.64
C HIS A 88 6.58 1.42 -4.26
N LEU A 89 5.93 0.29 -4.01
CA LEU A 89 4.60 0.22 -3.39
C LEU A 89 4.70 -0.42 -2.01
N ALA A 90 4.19 0.21 -0.96
CA ALA A 90 4.10 -0.39 0.36
C ALA A 90 2.65 -0.44 0.83
N MET A 91 2.18 -1.59 1.34
CA MET A 91 0.77 -1.79 1.69
C MET A 91 0.56 -2.58 2.97
N ASN A 92 -0.65 -2.50 3.53
CA ASN A 92 -1.05 -3.34 4.67
C ASN A 92 -1.42 -4.75 4.19
N GLY A 93 -1.55 -5.71 5.11
CA GLY A 93 -1.83 -7.11 4.77
C GLY A 93 -3.16 -7.34 4.03
N ALA A 94 -4.14 -6.45 4.20
CA ALA A 94 -5.38 -6.49 3.44
C ALA A 94 -5.21 -6.19 1.94
N GLY A 95 -4.19 -5.43 1.54
CA GLY A 95 -3.92 -5.12 0.13
C GLY A 95 -3.71 -6.38 -0.72
N PRO A 96 -2.73 -7.24 -0.37
CA PRO A 96 -2.48 -8.50 -1.06
C PRO A 96 -3.68 -9.45 -1.10
N ILE A 97 -4.55 -9.43 -0.09
CA ILE A 97 -5.77 -10.26 -0.09
C ILE A 97 -6.68 -9.86 -1.26
N HIS A 98 -6.98 -8.56 -1.38
CA HIS A 98 -7.81 -8.08 -2.50
C HIS A 98 -7.13 -8.31 -3.85
N ASP A 99 -5.81 -8.08 -3.94
CA ASP A 99 -5.05 -8.28 -5.18
C ASP A 99 -5.05 -9.76 -5.62
N TRP A 100 -4.85 -10.69 -4.67
CA TRP A 100 -4.90 -12.13 -4.87
C TRP A 100 -6.27 -12.59 -5.36
N GLU A 101 -7.34 -12.19 -4.67
CA GLU A 101 -8.70 -12.59 -5.02
C GLU A 101 -9.14 -12.04 -6.37
N PHE A 102 -8.83 -10.77 -6.67
CA PHE A 102 -9.07 -10.22 -8.01
C PHE A 102 -8.31 -11.01 -9.08
N ALA A 103 -7.03 -11.34 -8.85
CA ALA A 103 -6.25 -12.11 -9.80
C ALA A 103 -6.77 -13.53 -10.01
N LEU A 104 -7.30 -14.15 -8.96
CA LEU A 104 -7.71 -15.55 -8.95
C LEU A 104 -9.11 -15.77 -9.51
N ILE A 105 -10.08 -14.96 -9.07
CA ILE A 105 -11.50 -15.15 -9.38
C ILE A 105 -12.18 -13.93 -9.99
N GLY A 106 -11.48 -12.80 -10.13
CA GLY A 106 -12.06 -11.57 -10.69
C GLY A 106 -13.04 -10.87 -9.75
N ALA A 107 -13.08 -11.27 -8.47
CA ALA A 107 -13.99 -10.73 -7.48
C ALA A 107 -13.34 -10.71 -6.09
N THR A 108 -13.79 -9.81 -5.21
CA THR A 108 -13.26 -9.65 -3.85
C THR A 108 -14.25 -8.90 -2.97
N THR A 109 -13.87 -8.65 -1.72
CA THR A 109 -14.66 -7.98 -0.69
C THR A 109 -15.83 -8.81 -0.22
N GLU A 110 -16.03 -8.80 1.09
CA GLU A 110 -17.13 -9.48 1.74
C GLU A 110 -17.76 -8.56 2.79
N SER A 111 -19.03 -8.80 3.08
CA SER A 111 -19.72 -8.07 4.13
C SER A 111 -19.26 -8.54 5.52
N VAL A 112 -18.48 -7.69 6.19
CA VAL A 112 -18.06 -7.89 7.59
C VAL A 112 -19.27 -8.18 8.49
N ALA A 113 -20.32 -7.35 8.38
CA ALA A 113 -21.50 -7.46 9.21
C ALA A 113 -22.22 -8.80 9.05
N ARG A 114 -22.24 -9.36 7.84
CA ARG A 114 -22.85 -10.65 7.57
C ARG A 114 -22.02 -11.79 8.12
N TYR A 115 -20.74 -11.85 7.76
CA TYR A 115 -19.93 -13.03 8.03
C TYR A 115 -19.35 -13.08 9.45
N ILE A 116 -19.30 -11.96 10.17
CA ILE A 116 -19.01 -11.99 11.62
C ILE A 116 -20.13 -12.70 12.39
N GLN A 117 -21.40 -12.56 11.98
CA GLN A 117 -22.53 -13.19 12.68
C GLN A 117 -22.49 -14.72 12.61
N THR A 118 -21.97 -15.26 11.51
CA THR A 118 -21.86 -16.70 11.25
C THR A 118 -20.47 -17.26 11.59
N GLY A 119 -19.50 -16.41 11.90
CA GLY A 119 -18.12 -16.81 12.20
C GLY A 119 -17.32 -17.24 10.96
N GLU A 120 -17.72 -16.80 9.77
CA GLU A 120 -17.09 -17.16 8.48
C GLU A 120 -16.17 -16.07 7.94
N PHE A 121 -16.17 -14.88 8.53
CA PHE A 121 -15.48 -13.71 8.00
C PHE A 121 -14.00 -14.02 7.79
N GLY A 122 -13.55 -14.00 6.54
CA GLY A 122 -12.16 -14.29 6.19
C GLY A 122 -11.74 -15.77 6.10
N LEU A 123 -12.62 -16.73 6.41
CA LEU A 123 -12.30 -18.16 6.47
C LEU A 123 -12.52 -18.87 5.12
N TRP A 124 -11.81 -18.42 4.08
CA TRP A 124 -11.97 -18.89 2.70
C TRP A 124 -10.74 -19.65 2.18
N GLN A 125 -10.94 -20.87 1.67
CA GLN A 125 -9.87 -21.82 1.32
C GLN A 125 -8.85 -21.25 0.31
N GLU A 126 -9.34 -20.70 -0.79
CA GLU A 126 -8.51 -20.14 -1.86
C GLU A 126 -7.68 -18.94 -1.41
N THR A 127 -8.22 -18.10 -0.53
CA THR A 127 -7.51 -16.95 0.05
C THR A 127 -6.46 -17.43 1.06
N GLY A 128 -6.76 -18.48 1.83
CA GLY A 128 -5.82 -19.11 2.78
C GLY A 128 -4.55 -19.68 2.14
N ARG A 129 -4.56 -19.99 0.84
CA ARG A 129 -3.36 -20.43 0.08
C ARG A 129 -2.26 -19.37 0.04
N MET A 130 -2.57 -18.11 0.34
CA MET A 130 -1.57 -17.05 0.50
C MET A 130 -0.56 -17.39 1.60
N ASN A 131 -0.98 -18.05 2.69
CA ASN A 131 -0.05 -18.45 3.76
C ASN A 131 1.01 -19.45 3.26
N ASP A 132 0.65 -20.33 2.32
CA ASP A 132 1.60 -21.28 1.74
C ASP A 132 2.65 -20.52 0.88
N ALA A 133 2.21 -19.50 0.14
CA ALA A 133 3.10 -18.60 -0.60
C ALA A 133 4.04 -17.82 0.35
N ILE A 134 3.54 -17.36 1.50
CA ILE A 134 4.35 -16.68 2.52
C ILE A 134 5.42 -17.61 3.10
N VAL A 135 5.06 -18.86 3.43
CA VAL A 135 6.01 -19.87 3.92
C VAL A 135 7.06 -20.23 2.88
N GLN A 136 6.68 -20.33 1.60
CA GLN A 136 7.64 -20.54 0.51
C GLN A 136 8.55 -19.32 0.31
N GLY A 137 7.99 -18.11 0.40
CA GLY A 137 8.72 -16.86 0.32
C GLY A 137 9.79 -16.72 1.41
N GLU A 138 9.44 -17.06 2.65
CA GLU A 138 10.40 -17.07 3.76
C GLU A 138 11.61 -17.97 3.47
N LYS A 139 11.36 -19.20 3.03
CA LYS A 139 12.42 -20.16 2.66
C LYS A 139 13.30 -19.67 1.51
N ALA A 140 12.74 -18.86 0.63
CA ALA A 140 13.42 -18.24 -0.49
C ALA A 140 14.11 -16.89 -0.14
N GLY A 141 13.99 -16.43 1.12
CA GLY A 141 14.54 -15.14 1.55
C GLY A 141 13.81 -13.92 0.99
N LEU A 142 12.56 -14.10 0.54
CA LEU A 142 11.76 -13.03 -0.07
C LEU A 142 11.00 -12.22 0.98
N GLY A 143 10.69 -10.99 0.62
CA GLY A 143 9.65 -10.20 1.28
C GLY A 143 8.25 -10.78 1.01
N LEU A 144 7.27 -10.45 1.85
CA LEU A 144 5.91 -10.95 1.76
C LEU A 144 5.25 -10.51 0.44
N GLY A 145 5.38 -9.23 0.09
CA GLY A 145 4.84 -8.70 -1.16
C GLY A 145 5.40 -9.37 -2.41
N GLU A 146 6.72 -9.59 -2.45
CA GLU A 146 7.38 -10.28 -3.56
C GLU A 146 6.98 -11.76 -3.65
N ALA A 147 6.91 -12.47 -2.52
CA ALA A 147 6.50 -13.87 -2.48
C ALA A 147 5.10 -14.09 -3.06
N ILE A 148 4.14 -13.24 -2.67
CA ILE A 148 2.78 -13.29 -3.20
C ILE A 148 2.76 -12.87 -4.67
N GLY A 149 3.44 -11.79 -5.03
CA GLY A 149 3.50 -11.30 -6.42
C GLY A 149 4.05 -12.32 -7.40
N ARG A 150 5.13 -13.04 -7.03
CA ARG A 150 5.68 -14.14 -7.83
C ARG A 150 4.70 -15.30 -7.95
N THR A 151 4.03 -15.66 -6.85
CA THR A 151 3.02 -16.73 -6.86
C THR A 151 1.88 -16.41 -7.82
N ILE A 152 1.39 -15.17 -7.84
CA ILE A 152 0.35 -14.73 -8.79
C ILE A 152 0.89 -14.72 -10.23
N LEU A 153 2.10 -14.19 -10.42
CA LEU A 153 2.73 -14.07 -11.73
C LEU A 153 2.95 -15.43 -12.39
N ASP A 154 3.49 -16.40 -11.65
CA ASP A 154 3.87 -17.72 -12.17
C ASP A 154 2.72 -18.73 -12.13
N GLY A 155 1.74 -18.53 -11.24
CA GLY A 155 0.62 -19.46 -11.02
C GLY A 155 -0.57 -19.32 -11.98
N PRO A 156 -1.58 -20.19 -11.86
CA PRO A 156 -2.78 -20.18 -12.70
C PRO A 156 -3.82 -19.13 -12.23
N PHE A 157 -3.48 -17.85 -12.36
CA PHE A 157 -4.35 -16.71 -12.03
C PHE A 157 -4.93 -16.09 -13.32
N PRO A 158 -6.21 -16.34 -13.67
CA PRO A 158 -6.81 -15.90 -14.94
C PRO A 158 -6.80 -14.38 -15.14
N HIS A 159 -6.78 -13.62 -14.06
CA HIS A 159 -6.85 -12.16 -14.07
C HIS A 159 -5.57 -11.51 -13.53
N LYS A 160 -4.42 -12.20 -13.58
CA LYS A 160 -3.14 -11.66 -13.10
C LYS A 160 -2.73 -10.32 -13.73
N ASN A 161 -3.29 -9.97 -14.89
CA ASN A 161 -3.03 -8.70 -15.57
C ASN A 161 -3.58 -7.47 -14.83
N VAL A 162 -4.46 -7.64 -13.84
CA VAL A 162 -4.94 -6.54 -12.98
C VAL A 162 -4.30 -6.52 -11.59
N SER A 163 -3.41 -7.48 -11.30
CA SER A 163 -2.69 -7.59 -10.03
C SER A 163 -1.51 -6.63 -9.97
N ILE A 164 -1.48 -5.77 -8.96
CA ILE A 164 -0.35 -4.86 -8.74
C ILE A 164 0.87 -5.63 -8.23
N LEU A 165 0.68 -6.73 -7.49
CA LEU A 165 1.78 -7.55 -6.99
C LEU A 165 2.47 -8.33 -8.12
N ALA A 166 1.68 -8.94 -9.02
CA ALA A 166 2.21 -9.63 -10.20
C ALA A 166 2.91 -8.67 -11.16
N ALA A 167 2.34 -7.46 -11.35
CA ALA A 167 2.97 -6.42 -12.16
C ALA A 167 4.30 -5.96 -11.54
N ALA A 168 4.34 -5.73 -10.22
CA ALA A 168 5.56 -5.36 -9.50
C ALA A 168 6.66 -6.43 -9.63
N ALA A 169 6.30 -7.71 -9.42
CA ALA A 169 7.22 -8.83 -9.60
C ALA A 169 7.76 -8.93 -11.04
N ARG A 170 6.90 -8.75 -12.05
CA ARG A 170 7.30 -8.74 -13.47
C ARG A 170 8.25 -7.60 -13.82
N LEU A 171 8.03 -6.42 -13.22
CA LEU A 171 8.80 -5.21 -13.51
C LEU A 171 10.08 -5.09 -12.66
N GLY A 172 10.25 -5.93 -11.64
CA GLY A 172 11.32 -5.77 -10.65
C GLY A 172 11.14 -4.53 -9.77
N VAL A 173 9.91 -4.03 -9.63
CA VAL A 173 9.57 -2.93 -8.72
C VAL A 173 9.31 -3.52 -7.34
N PRO A 174 10.01 -3.08 -6.28
CA PRO A 174 9.73 -3.56 -4.93
C PRO A 174 8.28 -3.28 -4.51
N VAL A 175 7.63 -4.31 -3.99
CA VAL A 175 6.34 -4.20 -3.31
C VAL A 175 6.43 -4.84 -1.93
N THR A 176 6.12 -4.07 -0.89
CA THR A 176 6.30 -4.48 0.50
C THR A 176 4.97 -4.51 1.25
N VAL A 177 4.81 -5.48 2.14
CA VAL A 177 3.60 -5.69 2.94
C VAL A 177 3.96 -5.67 4.42
N HIS A 178 3.37 -4.70 5.12
CA HIS A 178 3.61 -4.47 6.54
C HIS A 178 2.40 -4.92 7.35
N VAL A 179 2.45 -6.13 7.87
CA VAL A 179 1.33 -6.79 8.54
C VAL A 179 1.26 -6.42 10.02
N GLY A 180 0.04 -6.26 10.52
CA GLY A 180 -0.23 -6.28 11.96
C GLY A 180 -0.68 -7.69 12.33
N VAL A 181 0.03 -8.37 13.22
CA VAL A 181 -0.34 -9.74 13.61
C VAL A 181 -1.75 -9.74 14.23
N GLY A 182 -2.64 -10.54 13.65
CA GLY A 182 -4.06 -10.59 14.02
C GLY A 182 -4.97 -9.57 13.32
N TYR A 183 -4.47 -8.78 12.37
CA TYR A 183 -5.29 -7.82 11.62
C TYR A 183 -5.96 -8.44 10.39
N ASP A 184 -5.19 -9.24 9.65
CA ASP A 184 -5.57 -9.72 8.33
C ASP A 184 -6.18 -11.13 8.40
N ILE A 185 -7.19 -11.37 7.58
CA ILE A 185 -8.02 -12.60 7.64
C ILE A 185 -7.22 -13.90 7.46
N ILE A 186 -6.08 -13.86 6.78
CA ILE A 186 -5.24 -15.05 6.57
C ILE A 186 -4.56 -15.52 7.86
N HIS A 187 -4.45 -14.67 8.89
CA HIS A 187 -3.82 -15.04 10.18
C HIS A 187 -4.66 -16.06 10.96
N GLU A 188 -5.97 -16.07 10.72
CA GLU A 188 -6.94 -16.96 11.36
C GLU A 188 -6.73 -18.42 10.93
N HIS A 189 -6.19 -18.64 9.72
CA HIS A 189 -6.16 -19.96 9.10
C HIS A 189 -5.20 -20.92 9.81
N PRO A 190 -5.52 -22.23 9.83
CA PRO A 190 -4.64 -23.25 10.43
C PRO A 190 -3.23 -23.29 9.83
N ASN A 191 -3.09 -22.97 8.53
CA ASN A 191 -1.81 -22.98 7.82
C ASN A 191 -0.99 -21.68 7.99
N CYS A 192 -1.49 -20.68 8.74
CA CYS A 192 -0.68 -19.48 9.01
C CYS A 192 0.46 -19.81 9.98
N ASP A 193 1.68 -19.62 9.51
CA ASP A 193 2.93 -19.66 10.29
C ASP A 193 3.34 -18.23 10.70
N GLY A 194 3.26 -17.94 11.99
CA GLY A 194 3.60 -16.63 12.54
C GLY A 194 5.08 -16.26 12.40
N ALA A 195 5.98 -17.23 12.35
CA ALA A 195 7.40 -16.98 12.12
C ALA A 195 7.64 -16.56 10.67
N ALA A 196 7.06 -17.29 9.71
CA ALA A 196 7.17 -16.92 8.29
C ALA A 196 6.52 -15.57 7.99
N LEU A 197 5.33 -15.31 8.55
CA LEU A 197 4.65 -14.03 8.45
C LEU A 197 5.50 -12.88 8.99
N GLY A 198 6.03 -13.04 10.21
CA GLY A 198 6.87 -12.03 10.86
C GLY A 198 8.17 -11.79 10.09
N GLN A 199 8.84 -12.86 9.66
CA GLN A 199 10.11 -12.80 8.93
C GLN A 199 9.95 -12.11 7.57
N THR A 200 8.97 -12.51 6.77
CA THR A 200 8.74 -11.93 5.43
C THR A 200 8.28 -10.48 5.51
N SER A 201 7.44 -10.11 6.48
CA SER A 201 7.03 -8.71 6.67
C SER A 201 8.16 -7.83 7.25
N TYR A 202 9.04 -8.40 8.08
CA TYR A 202 10.26 -7.70 8.53
C TYR A 202 11.25 -7.50 7.38
N GLN A 203 11.43 -8.50 6.51
CA GLN A 203 12.21 -8.36 5.29
C GLN A 203 11.67 -7.23 4.41
N ASP A 204 10.35 -7.16 4.24
CA ASP A 204 9.66 -6.07 3.56
C ASP A 204 9.91 -4.70 4.22
N PHE A 205 9.95 -4.62 5.55
CA PHE A 205 10.33 -3.40 6.26
C PHE A 205 11.77 -2.95 5.93
N LEU A 206 12.71 -3.87 5.82
CA LEU A 206 14.10 -3.55 5.46
C LEU A 206 14.22 -3.13 3.98
N ILE A 207 13.52 -3.80 3.05
CA ILE A 207 13.47 -3.42 1.63
C ILE A 207 12.86 -2.02 1.47
N PHE A 208 11.78 -1.74 2.20
CA PHE A 208 11.18 -0.42 2.25
C PHE A 208 12.14 0.63 2.80
N THR A 209 12.84 0.32 3.91
CA THR A 209 13.85 1.20 4.51
C THR A 209 14.98 1.51 3.53
N GLN A 210 15.44 0.52 2.77
CA GLN A 210 16.43 0.70 1.71
C GLN A 210 15.93 1.64 0.61
N SER A 211 14.64 1.58 0.25
CA SER A 211 14.06 2.51 -0.73
C SER A 211 14.03 3.95 -0.19
N VAL A 212 13.79 4.11 1.12
CA VAL A 212 13.78 5.42 1.80
C VAL A 212 15.17 6.07 1.86
N THR A 213 16.28 5.31 1.75
CA THR A 213 17.62 5.92 1.70
C THR A 213 17.84 6.80 0.47
N ASN A 214 17.05 6.57 -0.60
CA ASN A 214 17.09 7.36 -1.83
C ASN A 214 15.97 8.42 -1.90
N LEU A 215 15.39 8.81 -0.75
CA LEU A 215 14.27 9.75 -0.72
C LEU A 215 14.67 11.21 -0.90
N GLU A 216 15.95 11.59 -0.74
CA GLU A 216 16.40 12.97 -1.01
C GLU A 216 16.12 13.36 -2.48
N GLY A 217 15.39 14.45 -2.69
CA GLY A 217 14.89 14.86 -4.01
C GLY A 217 13.75 14.00 -4.55
N GLY A 218 13.22 13.07 -3.75
CA GLY A 218 12.17 12.12 -4.10
C GLY A 218 10.77 12.54 -3.67
N VAL A 219 9.83 11.60 -3.85
CA VAL A 219 8.41 11.77 -3.49
C VAL A 219 7.94 10.58 -2.65
N LEU A 220 7.22 10.86 -1.57
CA LEU A 220 6.49 9.85 -0.80
C LEU A 220 5.00 10.19 -0.75
N LEU A 221 4.18 9.29 -1.25
CA LEU A 221 2.73 9.40 -1.27
C LEU A 221 2.12 8.47 -0.22
N SER A 222 1.10 8.93 0.49
CA SER A 222 0.22 8.10 1.31
C SER A 222 -1.18 8.12 0.71
N LEU A 223 -1.55 7.03 0.05
CA LEU A 223 -2.84 6.80 -0.58
C LEU A 223 -3.75 6.07 0.43
N GLY A 224 -4.34 6.84 1.35
CA GLY A 224 -5.23 6.37 2.42
C GLY A 224 -4.59 5.36 3.39
N SER A 225 -3.27 5.35 3.54
CA SER A 225 -2.60 4.55 4.56
C SER A 225 -2.58 5.29 5.90
N ALA A 226 -3.67 5.20 6.66
CA ALA A 226 -3.82 5.97 7.91
C ALA A 226 -3.20 5.29 9.15
N VAL A 227 -3.15 3.96 9.17
CA VAL A 227 -2.75 3.17 10.34
C VAL A 227 -1.28 2.77 10.27
N MET A 228 -0.93 1.95 9.27
CA MET A 228 0.42 1.37 9.15
C MET A 228 1.42 2.37 8.55
N GLY A 229 1.07 3.01 7.42
CA GLY A 229 2.01 3.79 6.61
C GLY A 229 2.82 4.83 7.38
N PRO A 230 2.21 5.73 8.17
CA PRO A 230 2.93 6.80 8.85
C PRO A 230 3.93 6.26 9.85
N GLU A 231 3.58 5.21 10.58
CA GLU A 231 4.42 4.65 11.62
C GLU A 231 5.56 3.81 11.02
N VAL A 232 5.33 3.03 9.97
CA VAL A 232 6.40 2.31 9.24
C VAL A 232 7.38 3.29 8.61
N TYR A 233 6.86 4.30 7.89
CA TYR A 233 7.66 5.35 7.27
C TYR A 233 8.52 6.12 8.28
N LEU A 234 7.97 6.47 9.44
CA LEU A 234 8.70 7.21 10.45
C LEU A 234 9.97 6.45 10.91
N LYS A 235 9.90 5.12 11.08
CA LYS A 235 11.06 4.32 11.52
C LYS A 235 12.04 4.12 10.37
N ALA A 236 11.55 3.84 9.16
CA ALA A 236 12.38 3.73 7.97
C ALA A 236 13.17 5.02 7.71
N LEU A 237 12.52 6.19 7.78
CA LEU A 237 13.18 7.47 7.61
C LEU A 237 14.19 7.75 8.73
N ALA A 238 13.88 7.39 9.98
CA ALA A 238 14.82 7.54 11.09
C ALA A 238 16.09 6.70 10.87
N MET A 239 15.95 5.45 10.44
CA MET A 239 17.07 4.58 10.10
C MET A 239 17.88 5.11 8.92
N ALA A 240 17.20 5.50 7.83
CA ALA A 240 17.84 6.06 6.64
C ALA A 240 18.61 7.35 6.94
N ARG A 241 18.00 8.26 7.73
CA ARG A 241 18.67 9.48 8.18
C ARG A 241 19.85 9.17 9.09
N ASN A 242 19.74 8.19 9.99
CA ASN A 242 20.84 7.81 10.87
C ASN A 242 22.09 7.40 10.08
N VAL A 243 21.93 6.54 9.07
CA VAL A 243 23.04 6.15 8.18
C VAL A 243 23.54 7.34 7.36
N ALA A 244 22.64 8.13 6.77
CA ALA A 244 23.03 9.30 5.97
C ALA A 244 23.89 10.29 6.76
N HIS A 245 23.57 10.57 8.03
CA HIS A 245 24.36 11.47 8.85
C HIS A 245 25.78 10.95 9.11
N GLN A 246 25.96 9.64 9.27
CA GLN A 246 27.30 9.04 9.44
C GLN A 246 28.16 9.21 8.18
N GLU A 247 27.54 9.26 7.01
CA GLU A 247 28.20 9.46 5.72
C GLU A 247 28.32 10.94 5.29
N GLY A 248 27.94 11.89 6.16
CA GLY A 248 27.92 13.32 5.83
C GLY A 248 26.84 13.72 4.81
N LYS A 249 25.85 12.85 4.57
CA LYS A 249 24.69 13.08 3.69
C LYS A 249 23.46 13.53 4.49
N GLN A 250 22.43 14.00 3.80
CA GLN A 250 21.16 14.40 4.39
C GLN A 250 19.97 13.88 3.57
N ILE A 251 18.87 13.56 4.26
CA ILE A 251 17.57 13.20 3.65
C ILE A 251 16.53 14.15 4.25
N ARG A 252 16.37 15.33 3.66
CA ARG A 252 15.58 16.45 4.18
C ARG A 252 14.74 17.14 3.12
N LYS A 253 15.18 17.18 1.85
CA LYS A 253 14.48 17.89 0.77
C LYS A 253 13.74 16.91 -0.13
N PHE A 254 12.50 16.61 0.21
CA PHE A 254 11.64 15.74 -0.55
C PHE A 254 10.18 16.20 -0.44
N THR A 255 9.34 15.70 -1.34
CA THR A 255 7.92 16.02 -1.36
C THR A 255 7.12 14.90 -0.72
N THR A 256 6.16 15.23 0.14
CA THR A 256 5.14 14.28 0.60
C THR A 256 3.75 14.65 0.09
N GLY A 257 2.93 13.64 -0.17
CA GLY A 257 1.53 13.80 -0.55
C GLY A 257 0.66 12.86 0.28
N VAL A 258 -0.36 13.37 0.98
CA VAL A 258 -1.36 12.53 1.64
C VAL A 258 -2.69 12.69 0.92
N PHE A 259 -3.26 11.57 0.52
CA PHE A 259 -4.56 11.46 -0.13
C PHE A 259 -5.49 10.74 0.83
N ASP A 260 -6.55 11.39 1.27
CA ASP A 260 -7.51 10.81 2.22
C ASP A 260 -8.88 11.51 2.12
N LEU A 261 -9.89 11.01 2.82
CA LEU A 261 -11.24 11.56 2.85
C LEU A 261 -11.44 12.59 3.97
N ILE A 262 -10.60 12.53 5.01
CA ILE A 262 -10.73 13.39 6.21
C ILE A 262 -10.63 14.86 5.81
N ALA A 263 -11.55 15.70 6.29
CA ALA A 263 -11.43 17.14 6.07
C ALA A 263 -10.30 17.71 6.96
N ILE A 264 -9.36 18.41 6.33
CA ILE A 264 -8.36 19.25 7.02
C ILE A 264 -8.63 20.67 6.55
N GLU A 265 -9.39 21.41 7.36
CA GLU A 265 -9.77 22.80 7.08
C GLU A 265 -8.67 23.80 7.48
N ASP A 266 -7.77 23.37 8.36
CA ASP A 266 -6.63 24.14 8.85
C ASP A 266 -5.44 24.07 7.88
N ASP A 267 -4.42 24.90 8.09
CA ASP A 267 -3.14 24.78 7.40
C ASP A 267 -2.55 23.38 7.65
N HIS A 268 -2.58 22.52 6.63
CA HIS A 268 -2.13 21.12 6.72
C HIS A 268 -0.62 21.01 7.02
N ARG A 269 0.12 22.11 6.95
CA ARG A 269 1.55 22.20 7.32
C ARG A 269 1.76 22.41 8.82
N GLN A 270 0.71 22.70 9.57
CA GLN A 270 0.75 22.81 11.02
C GLN A 270 0.03 21.62 11.64
N GLN A 271 0.61 21.06 12.71
CA GLN A 271 -0.06 19.96 13.42
C GLN A 271 -1.26 20.49 14.21
N ALA A 272 -2.34 19.71 14.28
CA ALA A 272 -3.48 20.03 15.13
C ALA A 272 -3.07 20.22 16.61
N PRO A 273 -3.78 21.07 17.38
CA PRO A 273 -3.60 21.20 18.82
C PRO A 273 -3.81 19.88 19.59
N LYS A 274 -3.12 19.68 20.72
CA LYS A 274 -3.20 18.43 21.50
C LYS A 274 -4.60 18.11 22.07
N ASN A 275 -5.44 19.14 22.24
CA ASN A 275 -6.82 19.02 22.69
C ASN A 275 -7.81 18.77 21.53
N ASP A 276 -7.33 18.69 20.29
CA ASP A 276 -8.11 18.34 19.11
C ASP A 276 -7.93 16.84 18.79
N PRO A 277 -9.00 16.04 18.60
CA PRO A 277 -8.88 14.62 18.26
C PRO A 277 -8.10 14.37 16.95
N ARG A 278 -8.09 15.33 16.01
CA ARG A 278 -7.31 15.26 14.77
C ARG A 278 -5.80 15.23 15.01
N TYR A 279 -5.32 15.60 16.20
CA TYR A 279 -3.92 15.43 16.62
C TYR A 279 -3.43 13.97 16.58
N TYR A 280 -4.36 13.01 16.69
CA TYR A 280 -4.04 11.59 16.62
C TYR A 280 -4.05 11.03 15.19
N TYR A 281 -4.47 11.82 14.20
CA TYR A 281 -4.40 11.46 12.79
C TYR A 281 -2.95 11.51 12.30
N ARG A 282 -2.33 10.32 12.23
CA ARG A 282 -0.88 10.17 11.99
C ARG A 282 -0.41 10.61 10.61
N PRO A 283 -1.15 10.46 9.49
CA PRO A 283 -0.74 10.99 8.21
C PRO A 283 -0.50 12.50 8.25
N TRP A 284 -1.41 13.27 8.85
CA TRP A 284 -1.23 14.72 8.99
C TRP A 284 0.00 15.03 9.84
N LYS A 285 0.03 14.52 11.07
CA LYS A 285 1.10 14.84 12.02
C LYS A 285 2.48 14.36 11.58
N THR A 286 2.58 13.17 11.01
CA THR A 286 3.86 12.53 10.69
C THR A 286 4.32 12.91 9.29
N ILE A 287 3.51 12.64 8.28
CA ILE A 287 3.90 12.73 6.87
C ILE A 287 3.87 14.18 6.37
N LEU A 288 2.83 14.94 6.74
CA LEU A 288 2.68 16.33 6.28
C LEU A 288 3.47 17.34 7.11
N VAL A 289 3.71 17.08 8.40
CA VAL A 289 4.35 18.07 9.28
C VAL A 289 5.76 17.66 9.67
N ARG A 290 5.89 16.57 10.45
CA ARG A 290 7.16 16.26 11.13
C ARG A 290 8.29 15.86 10.20
N THR A 291 8.03 15.02 9.20
CA THR A 291 9.11 14.45 8.37
C THR A 291 9.69 15.45 7.37
N VAL A 292 8.92 16.50 7.04
CA VAL A 292 9.32 17.54 6.07
C VAL A 292 9.83 18.83 6.72
N ALA A 293 9.75 18.95 8.05
CA ALA A 293 10.11 20.17 8.80
C ALA A 293 11.55 20.68 8.54
N ASP A 294 12.46 19.79 8.13
CA ASP A 294 13.87 20.10 7.92
C ASP A 294 14.22 20.55 6.48
N GLY A 295 13.22 20.89 5.66
CA GLY A 295 13.41 21.46 4.31
C GLY A 295 12.64 20.77 3.17
N GLY A 296 11.70 19.88 3.50
CA GLY A 296 10.79 19.26 2.54
C GLY A 296 9.51 20.08 2.35
N GLU A 297 8.62 19.57 1.50
CA GLU A 297 7.29 20.15 1.32
C GLU A 297 6.23 19.05 1.34
N SER A 298 5.00 19.44 1.67
CA SER A 298 3.90 18.50 1.83
C SER A 298 2.59 19.03 1.24
N PHE A 299 1.80 18.11 0.69
CA PHE A 299 0.49 18.41 0.12
C PHE A 299 -0.56 17.44 0.64
N TYR A 300 -1.73 17.98 0.97
CA TYR A 300 -2.92 17.20 1.27
C TYR A 300 -3.89 17.25 0.10
N VAL A 301 -4.40 16.12 -0.35
CA VAL A 301 -5.42 16.01 -1.40
C VAL A 301 -6.61 15.28 -0.82
N GLN A 302 -7.66 16.03 -0.49
CA GLN A 302 -8.89 15.43 0.01
C GLN A 302 -9.72 14.87 -1.15
N GLY A 303 -10.08 13.58 -1.11
CA GLY A 303 -10.99 12.98 -2.08
C GLY A 303 -10.89 11.46 -2.20
N ASP A 304 -11.87 10.88 -2.88
CA ASP A 304 -11.93 9.44 -3.15
C ASP A 304 -10.78 9.01 -4.07
N HIS A 305 -10.14 7.87 -3.80
CA HIS A 305 -9.04 7.35 -4.63
C HIS A 305 -9.45 7.03 -6.07
N ARG A 306 -10.70 6.65 -6.28
CA ARG A 306 -11.30 6.43 -7.61
C ARG A 306 -11.26 7.71 -8.46
N VAL A 307 -11.16 8.87 -7.82
CA VAL A 307 -11.01 10.18 -8.47
C VAL A 307 -9.56 10.66 -8.40
N THR A 308 -8.96 10.64 -7.21
CA THR A 308 -7.68 11.31 -6.98
C THR A 308 -6.47 10.61 -7.62
N VAL A 309 -6.45 9.27 -7.67
CA VAL A 309 -5.33 8.53 -8.30
C VAL A 309 -5.31 8.71 -9.82
N PRO A 310 -6.44 8.59 -10.56
CA PRO A 310 -6.46 8.92 -11.99
C PRO A 310 -6.03 10.36 -12.29
N HIS A 311 -6.39 11.34 -11.45
CA HIS A 311 -5.96 12.72 -11.65
C HIS A 311 -4.48 12.94 -11.33
N LEU A 312 -3.92 12.23 -10.33
CA LEU A 312 -2.48 12.25 -10.08
C LEU A 312 -1.72 11.67 -11.29
N HIS A 313 -2.17 10.52 -11.79
CA HIS A 313 -1.64 9.92 -13.02
C HIS A 313 -1.67 10.91 -14.19
N ALA A 314 -2.81 11.54 -14.46
CA ALA A 314 -2.93 12.53 -15.52
C ALA A 314 -2.05 13.77 -15.29
N ALA A 315 -1.85 14.20 -14.05
CA ALA A 315 -0.96 15.29 -13.71
C ALA A 315 0.51 14.95 -14.03
N VAL A 316 0.95 13.71 -13.75
CA VAL A 316 2.28 13.21 -14.18
C VAL A 316 2.37 13.21 -15.70
N ARG A 317 1.36 12.67 -16.40
CA ARG A 317 1.33 12.65 -17.88
C ARG A 317 1.50 14.05 -18.47
N LYS A 318 0.81 15.04 -17.91
CA LYS A 318 0.89 16.45 -18.36
C LYS A 318 2.27 17.05 -18.07
N ALA A 319 2.84 16.78 -16.90
CA ALA A 319 4.15 17.29 -16.51
C ALA A 319 5.28 16.74 -17.40
N GLU A 320 5.18 15.51 -17.92
CA GLU A 320 6.17 14.98 -18.88
C GLU A 320 6.15 15.68 -20.25
N THR A 321 5.06 16.36 -20.59
CA THR A 321 4.91 17.08 -21.87
C THR A 321 5.28 18.56 -21.79
N THR A 322 5.65 19.05 -20.60
CA THR A 322 6.00 20.45 -20.33
C THR A 322 7.50 20.61 -20.20
#